data_AF-A0A3L7DAD0-F1
#
_entry.id   AF-A0A3L7DAD0-F1
#
_cell.length_a   1.000
_cell.length_b   1.000
_cell.length_c   1.000
_cell.angle_alpha   90.00
_cell.angle_beta   90.00
_cell.angle_gamma   90.00
#
_symmetry.space_group_name_H-M   'P 1'
#
loop_
_entity.id
_entity.type
_entity.pdbx_description
1 polymer ?
#
loop_
_entity_poly.entity_id
_entity_poly.type
_entity_poly.pdbx_seq_one_letter_code
_entity_poly.pdbx_strand_id
1 'polypeptide(L)'
;VKLHVAYSPESSLPADVVETIGLRHDGPVGEQLTNPQQVLVEDRAYFKIERLDRFVEQQQLFVMRMKDNIELQQKKSLNRLASTSSSVQTDFTCQLGTKQCRSTKRHRVVIVRDANGRDIRVVTNLFHASAETIADMYQQRWAVEVFFR
;
A
#
# COMPACT_ATOMS: atom_id res chain seq x y z
N VAL A 1 -8.97 6.50 -14.47
CA VAL A 1 -9.37 7.00 -13.14
C VAL A 1 -8.20 6.84 -12.18
N LYS A 2 -7.76 7.91 -11.50
CA LYS A 2 -6.78 7.84 -10.40
C LYS A 2 -7.56 8.02 -9.09
N LEU A 3 -7.73 6.95 -8.32
CA LEU A 3 -8.51 6.98 -7.10
C LEU A 3 -7.57 7.02 -5.88
N HIS A 4 -7.74 8.03 -5.03
CA HIS A 4 -7.04 8.18 -3.76
C HIS A 4 -8.07 7.99 -2.64
N VAL A 5 -7.87 7.02 -1.75
CA VAL A 5 -8.81 6.74 -0.65
C VAL A 5 -8.12 7.10 0.66
N ALA A 6 -8.57 8.16 1.31
CA ALA A 6 -8.04 8.62 2.58
C ALA A 6 -8.78 7.93 3.74
N TYR A 7 -8.01 7.32 4.65
CA TYR A 7 -8.54 6.75 5.88
C TYR A 7 -8.15 7.62 7.06
N SER A 8 -9.13 8.00 7.88
CA SER A 8 -8.87 8.68 9.15
C SER A 8 -8.68 7.62 10.25
N PRO A 9 -7.67 7.72 11.13
CA PRO A 9 -7.38 6.72 12.16
C PRO A 9 -8.51 6.52 13.19
N GLU A 10 -9.46 7.45 13.29
CA GLU A 10 -10.53 7.45 14.30
C GLU A 10 -11.82 6.77 13.84
N SER A 11 -11.92 6.38 12.56
CA SER A 11 -13.07 5.67 12.02
C SER A 11 -12.64 4.46 11.22
N SER A 12 -13.16 3.29 11.54
CA SER A 12 -13.06 2.04 10.76
C SER A 12 -13.76 2.11 9.39
N LEU A 13 -14.06 3.32 8.91
CA LEU A 13 -14.73 3.64 7.66
C LEU A 13 -13.80 4.57 6.85
N PRO A 14 -13.70 4.41 5.52
CA PRO A 14 -13.00 5.37 4.68
C PRO A 14 -13.66 6.74 4.86
N ALA A 15 -12.88 7.71 5.34
CA ALA A 15 -13.39 9.03 5.70
C ALA A 15 -13.52 9.95 4.48
N ASP A 16 -12.76 9.69 3.41
CA ASP A 16 -12.85 10.48 2.19
C ASP A 16 -12.31 9.70 0.97
N VAL A 17 -13.05 9.71 -0.14
CA VAL A 17 -12.63 9.15 -1.43
C VAL A 17 -12.35 10.32 -2.35
N VAL A 18 -11.07 10.65 -2.55
CA VAL A 18 -10.65 11.69 -3.48
C VAL A 18 -10.38 11.04 -4.84
N GLU A 19 -11.37 11.11 -5.73
CA GLU A 19 -11.19 10.82 -7.14
C GLU A 19 -10.41 11.96 -7.81
N THR A 20 -9.25 11.67 -8.41
CA THR A 20 -8.58 12.64 -9.29
C THR A 20 -8.59 12.19 -10.75
N ILE A 21 -8.95 13.12 -11.63
CA ILE A 21 -9.09 12.89 -13.07
C ILE A 21 -7.69 12.74 -13.68
N GLY A 22 -7.44 11.58 -14.26
CA GLY A 22 -6.16 11.18 -14.87
C GLY A 22 -5.88 11.83 -16.23
N LEU A 23 -5.80 13.16 -16.30
CA LEU A 23 -5.37 13.89 -17.49
C LEU A 23 -4.17 14.79 -17.15
N ARG A 24 -2.98 14.18 -16.99
CA ARG A 24 -1.66 14.72 -17.38
C ARG A 24 -0.55 13.77 -16.90
N HIS A 25 0.48 13.65 -17.74
CA HIS A 25 1.61 12.72 -17.74
C HIS A 25 2.05 12.08 -16.40
N ASP A 26 2.37 10.78 -16.46
CA ASP A 26 2.62 9.83 -15.34
C ASP A 26 3.89 10.03 -14.50
N GLY A 27 4.59 11.16 -14.64
CA GLY A 27 5.85 11.43 -13.93
C GLY A 27 5.70 12.17 -12.59
N PRO A 28 5.14 13.39 -12.56
CA PRO A 28 5.22 14.27 -11.38
C PRO A 28 3.91 14.47 -10.59
N VAL A 29 2.84 13.74 -10.90
CA VAL A 29 1.52 13.96 -10.23
C VAL A 29 1.50 13.38 -8.80
N GLY A 30 2.23 12.31 -8.55
CA GLY A 30 2.29 11.67 -7.23
C GLY A 30 2.92 12.53 -6.12
N GLU A 31 3.61 13.61 -6.50
CA GLU A 31 4.25 14.57 -5.58
C GLU A 31 3.37 15.79 -5.29
N GLN A 32 2.37 16.08 -6.15
CA GLN A 32 1.43 17.19 -5.95
C GLN A 32 0.21 16.79 -5.09
N LEU A 33 0.02 15.49 -4.88
CA LEU A 33 -1.12 14.90 -4.16
C LEU A 33 -0.74 14.39 -2.76
N THR A 34 0.46 14.70 -2.27
CA THR A 34 0.87 14.26 -0.93
C THR A 34 0.22 15.15 0.12
N ASN A 35 -0.79 14.62 0.78
CA ASN A 35 -1.34 15.16 2.01
C ASN A 35 -0.99 14.18 3.15
N PRO A 36 -0.15 14.58 4.12
CA PRO A 36 0.21 13.74 5.27
C PRO A 36 -1.00 13.28 6.11
N GLN A 37 -2.14 13.96 6.00
CA GLN A 37 -3.39 13.59 6.69
C GLN A 37 -4.19 12.50 5.96
N GLN A 38 -3.76 12.07 4.77
CA GLN A 38 -4.47 11.13 3.93
C GLN A 38 -3.59 9.92 3.58
N VAL A 39 -4.24 8.77 3.39
CA VAL A 39 -3.57 7.54 2.95
C VAL A 39 -3.61 7.47 1.43
N LEU A 40 -2.46 7.30 0.80
CA LEU A 40 -2.36 7.14 -0.64
C LEU A 40 -2.51 5.66 -1.02
N VAL A 41 -3.57 5.28 -1.75
CA VAL A 41 -3.81 3.88 -2.16
C VAL A 41 -3.58 3.67 -3.66
N GLU A 42 -2.46 3.04 -4.05
CA GLU A 42 -2.00 2.96 -5.45
C GLU A 42 -1.69 1.53 -5.93
N ASP A 43 -1.78 1.33 -7.25
CA ASP A 43 -1.44 0.06 -7.90
C ASP A 43 0.04 -0.09 -8.27
N ARG A 44 0.40 -1.32 -8.66
CA ARG A 44 1.77 -1.73 -9.03
C ARG A 44 2.45 -0.87 -10.09
N ALA A 45 1.70 -0.18 -10.95
CA ALA A 45 2.26 0.71 -11.98
C ALA A 45 3.02 1.89 -11.36
N TYR A 46 2.61 2.33 -10.17
CA TYR A 46 3.17 3.48 -9.46
C TYR A 46 4.30 3.10 -8.48
N PHE A 47 4.59 1.81 -8.35
CA PHE A 47 5.61 1.29 -7.45
C PHE A 47 7.04 1.61 -7.93
N LYS A 48 7.77 2.36 -7.09
CA LYS A 48 9.22 2.59 -7.17
C LYS A 48 9.81 2.63 -5.76
N ILE A 49 10.89 1.88 -5.50
CA ILE A 49 11.50 1.75 -4.16
C ILE A 49 11.91 3.12 -3.60
N GLU A 50 12.59 3.93 -4.40
CA GLU A 50 13.01 5.29 -4.05
C GLU A 50 11.84 6.20 -3.63
N ARG A 51 10.66 6.02 -4.23
CA ARG A 51 9.46 6.80 -3.93
C ARG A 51 8.86 6.42 -2.58
N LEU A 52 8.93 5.15 -2.21
CA LEU A 52 8.47 4.69 -0.89
C LEU A 52 9.32 5.28 0.23
N ASP A 53 10.65 5.30 0.07
CA ASP A 53 11.55 5.93 1.03
C ASP A 53 11.24 7.43 1.16
N ARG A 54 11.04 8.11 0.04
CA ARG A 54 10.65 9.53 0.02
C ARG A 54 9.33 9.78 0.74
N PHE A 55 8.32 8.92 0.55
CA PHE A 55 7.06 9.03 1.29
C PHE A 55 7.24 8.88 2.80
N VAL A 56 8.11 7.96 3.24
CA VAL A 56 8.44 7.85 4.67
C VAL A 56 9.09 9.14 5.17
N GLU A 57 10.01 9.74 4.41
CA GLU A 57 10.70 10.99 4.80
C GLU A 57 9.75 12.19 4.83
N GLN A 58 8.81 12.24 3.90
CA GLN A 58 7.78 13.29 3.82
C GLN A 58 6.58 13.04 4.74
N GLN A 59 6.59 11.96 5.53
CA GLN A 59 5.48 11.53 6.38
C GLN A 59 4.16 11.30 5.61
N GLN A 60 4.25 11.01 4.30
CA GLN A 60 3.10 10.63 3.49
C GLN A 60 2.70 9.19 3.81
N LEU A 61 1.46 8.99 4.27
CA LEU A 61 0.90 7.66 4.48
C LEU A 61 0.55 7.00 3.14
N PHE A 62 0.86 5.71 2.96
CA PHE A 62 0.54 5.00 1.72
C PHE A 62 0.23 3.51 1.92
N VAL A 63 -0.57 2.96 1.01
CA VAL A 63 -0.84 1.53 0.82
C VAL A 63 -0.70 1.25 -0.68
N MET A 64 0.33 0.50 -1.08
CA MET A 64 0.63 0.32 -2.50
C MET A 64 0.84 -1.14 -2.84
N ARG A 65 0.27 -1.60 -3.95
CA ARG A 65 0.58 -2.95 -4.45
C ARG A 65 2.00 -3.00 -4.99
N MET A 66 2.75 -4.00 -4.56
CA MET A 66 4.11 -4.25 -5.01
C MET A 66 4.12 -4.89 -6.40
N LYS A 67 5.24 -4.72 -7.11
CA LYS A 67 5.57 -5.58 -8.24
C LYS A 67 6.03 -6.96 -7.73
N ASP A 68 5.71 -8.01 -8.48
CA ASP A 68 5.96 -9.39 -8.04
C ASP A 68 7.46 -9.71 -7.95
N ASN A 69 8.27 -9.07 -8.79
CA ASN A 69 9.72 -9.28 -8.89
C ASN A 69 10.56 -8.54 -7.84
N ILE A 70 9.93 -7.90 -6.83
CA ILE A 70 10.66 -7.18 -5.79
C ILE A 70 11.18 -8.14 -4.73
N GLU A 71 12.50 -8.18 -4.57
CA GLU A 71 13.18 -8.90 -3.49
C GLU A 71 12.83 -8.32 -2.11
N LEU A 72 12.72 -9.20 -1.12
CA LEU A 72 12.41 -8.87 0.26
C LEU A 72 13.55 -9.31 1.17
N GLN A 73 14.23 -8.34 1.77
CA GLN A 73 15.45 -8.56 2.54
C GLN A 73 15.20 -8.30 4.03
N GLN A 74 15.87 -9.06 4.90
CA GLN A 74 15.82 -8.89 6.36
C GLN A 74 14.37 -8.87 6.91
N LYS A 75 13.56 -9.87 6.55
CA LYS A 75 12.17 -9.99 7.02
C LYS A 75 12.13 -10.12 8.54
N LYS A 76 11.25 -9.36 9.19
CA LYS A 76 10.91 -9.48 10.61
C LYS A 76 9.40 -9.54 10.73
N SER A 77 8.87 -10.70 11.11
CA SER A 77 7.44 -10.91 11.29
C SER A 77 6.88 -9.95 12.33
N LEU A 78 5.67 -9.45 12.09
CA LEU A 78 4.90 -8.71 13.08
C LEU A 78 3.99 -9.69 13.82
N ASN A 79 3.85 -9.48 15.14
CA ASN A 79 2.96 -10.29 15.95
C ASN A 79 1.52 -9.95 15.58
N ARG A 80 0.78 -10.96 15.14
CA ARG A 80 -0.63 -10.85 14.76
C ARG A 80 -1.39 -12.01 15.38
N LEU A 81 -2.58 -11.72 15.90
CA LEU A 81 -3.57 -12.74 16.22
C LEU A 81 -4.24 -13.17 14.91
N ALA A 82 -3.87 -14.35 14.41
CA ALA A 82 -4.46 -14.87 13.19
C ALA A 82 -5.93 -15.24 13.43
N SER A 83 -6.86 -14.63 12.67
CA SER A 83 -8.24 -15.11 12.59
C SER A 83 -8.39 -16.06 11.39
N THR A 84 -9.18 -17.12 11.56
CA THR A 84 -9.44 -18.14 10.53
C THR A 84 -10.15 -17.58 9.31
N SER A 85 -10.82 -16.44 9.44
CA SER A 85 -11.58 -15.76 8.38
C SER A 85 -10.78 -14.67 7.65
N SER A 86 -9.55 -14.36 8.06
CA SER A 86 -8.77 -13.29 7.44
C SER A 86 -8.11 -13.73 6.13
N SER A 87 -8.19 -12.86 5.13
CA SER A 87 -7.48 -13.01 3.86
C SER A 87 -5.97 -12.78 3.99
N VAL A 88 -5.51 -12.20 5.10
CA VAL A 88 -4.09 -11.90 5.37
C VAL A 88 -3.32 -13.19 5.65
N GLN A 89 -2.33 -13.45 4.81
CA GLN A 89 -1.44 -14.60 4.90
C GLN A 89 -0.20 -14.30 5.75
N THR A 90 0.39 -13.12 5.56
CA THR A 90 1.60 -12.73 6.30
C THR A 90 1.64 -11.22 6.51
N ASP A 91 2.29 -10.81 7.61
CA ASP A 91 2.52 -9.43 7.97
C ASP A 91 3.92 -9.31 8.58
N PHE A 92 4.78 -8.49 7.97
CA PHE A 92 6.18 -8.35 8.37
C PHE A 92 6.76 -7.01 7.94
N THR A 93 7.89 -6.65 8.52
CA THR A 93 8.72 -5.54 8.03
C THR A 93 9.94 -6.06 7.29
N CYS A 94 10.42 -5.33 6.30
CA CYS A 94 11.60 -5.70 5.52
C CYS A 94 12.23 -4.49 4.82
N GLN A 95 13.44 -4.69 4.29
CA GLN A 95 13.98 -3.83 3.23
C GLN A 95 13.58 -4.39 1.86
N LEU A 96 13.42 -3.51 0.88
CA LEU A 96 12.93 -3.85 -0.45
C LEU A 96 14.06 -3.75 -1.48
N GLY A 97 14.08 -4.66 -2.44
CA GLY A 97 15.02 -4.64 -3.56
C GLY A 97 16.33 -5.39 -3.31
N THR A 98 17.22 -5.30 -4.30
CA THR A 98 18.46 -6.07 -4.36
C THR A 98 19.55 -5.45 -3.48
N LYS A 99 20.81 -5.87 -3.61
CA LYS A 99 21.93 -5.16 -2.95
C LYS A 99 22.23 -3.83 -3.64
N GLN A 100 22.04 -3.73 -4.95
CA GLN A 100 22.38 -2.57 -5.77
C GLN A 100 21.30 -1.49 -5.74
N CYS A 101 20.04 -1.88 -5.56
CA CYS A 101 18.90 -0.97 -5.46
C CYS A 101 18.02 -1.40 -4.28
N ARG A 102 18.45 -1.00 -3.07
CA ARG A 102 17.77 -1.33 -1.82
C ARG A 102 17.09 -0.11 -1.21
N SER A 103 15.93 -0.31 -0.60
CA SER A 103 15.35 0.69 0.27
C SER A 103 16.26 0.98 1.46
N THR A 104 16.45 2.27 1.75
CA THR A 104 17.12 2.74 2.95
C THR A 104 16.23 2.57 4.17
N LYS A 105 14.92 2.83 4.03
CA LYS A 105 13.93 2.63 5.09
C LYS A 105 13.45 1.18 5.12
N ARG A 106 12.95 0.77 6.28
CA ARG A 106 12.18 -0.47 6.41
C ARG A 106 10.72 -0.17 6.16
N HIS A 107 10.09 -1.04 5.37
CA HIS A 107 8.69 -0.94 5.00
C HIS A 107 7.94 -2.14 5.58
N ARG A 108 6.65 -1.95 5.89
CA ARG A 108 5.76 -3.06 6.23
C ARG A 108 5.20 -3.66 4.94
N VAL A 109 5.13 -4.97 4.89
CA VAL A 109 4.55 -5.74 3.79
C VAL A 109 3.49 -6.67 4.35
N VAL A 110 2.28 -6.55 3.80
CA VAL A 110 1.14 -7.42 4.07
C VAL A 110 0.90 -8.25 2.81
N ILE A 111 0.86 -9.57 2.94
CA ILE A 111 0.48 -10.46 1.84
C ILE A 111 -0.94 -10.94 2.09
N VAL A 112 -1.80 -10.70 1.11
CA VAL A 112 -3.24 -10.98 1.16
C VAL A 112 -3.57 -11.98 0.05
N ARG A 113 -4.41 -12.97 0.34
CA ARG A 113 -4.90 -13.88 -0.68
C ARG A 113 -6.20 -13.34 -1.29
N ASP A 114 -6.25 -13.24 -2.61
CA ASP A 114 -7.45 -12.84 -3.33
C ASP A 114 -8.47 -13.99 -3.47
N ALA A 115 -9.65 -13.69 -4.00
CA ALA A 115 -10.72 -14.66 -4.22
C ALA A 115 -10.34 -15.80 -5.20
N ASN A 116 -9.32 -15.60 -6.04
CA ASN A 116 -8.81 -16.59 -6.97
C ASN A 116 -7.62 -17.38 -6.38
N GLY A 117 -7.32 -17.20 -5.10
CA GLY A 117 -6.20 -17.86 -4.42
C GLY A 117 -4.83 -17.26 -4.72
N ARG A 118 -4.75 -16.10 -5.36
CA ARG A 118 -3.48 -15.44 -5.70
C ARG A 118 -3.02 -14.53 -4.57
N ASP A 119 -1.72 -14.55 -4.32
CA ASP A 119 -1.11 -13.68 -3.32
C ASP A 119 -0.87 -12.27 -3.89
N ILE A 120 -1.46 -11.28 -3.23
CA ILE A 120 -1.28 -9.87 -3.49
C ILE A 120 -0.36 -9.32 -2.40
N ARG A 121 0.75 -8.72 -2.81
CA ARG A 121 1.74 -8.10 -1.92
C ARG A 121 1.46 -6.60 -1.83
N VAL A 122 1.16 -6.12 -0.63
CA VAL A 122 0.90 -4.71 -0.34
C VAL A 122 2.00 -4.17 0.55
N VAL A 123 2.60 -3.03 0.17
CA VAL A 123 3.61 -2.32 0.94
C VAL A 123 3.01 -1.06 1.57
N THR A 124 3.42 -0.74 2.79
CA THR A 124 2.90 0.41 3.53
C THR A 124 3.88 0.93 4.59
N ASN A 125 3.71 2.19 4.98
CA ASN A 125 4.27 2.79 6.20
C ASN A 125 3.23 2.99 7.33
N LEU A 126 2.00 2.46 7.19
CA LEU A 126 0.98 2.46 8.23
C LEU A 126 1.24 1.35 9.25
N PHE A 127 2.11 1.62 10.22
CA PHE A 127 2.45 0.66 11.28
C PHE A 127 1.39 0.54 12.37
N HIS A 128 0.52 1.53 12.54
CA HIS A 128 -0.53 1.54 13.57
C HIS A 128 -1.80 0.79 13.15
N ALA A 129 -2.06 0.65 11.86
CA ALA A 129 -3.24 -0.04 11.34
C ALA A 129 -3.10 -1.57 11.44
N SER A 130 -4.21 -2.29 11.58
CA SER A 130 -4.18 -3.76 11.51
C SER A 130 -3.85 -4.23 10.08
N ALA A 131 -3.30 -5.44 9.93
CA ALA A 131 -3.00 -6.00 8.61
C ALA A 131 -4.27 -6.17 7.76
N GLU A 132 -5.38 -6.52 8.42
CA GLU A 132 -6.72 -6.59 7.84
C GLU A 132 -7.15 -5.24 7.29
N THR A 133 -6.99 -4.17 8.06
CA THR A 133 -7.30 -2.82 7.60
C THR A 133 -6.51 -2.50 6.34
N ILE A 134 -5.20 -2.79 6.30
CA ILE A 134 -4.37 -2.56 5.10
C ILE A 134 -4.87 -3.37 3.90
N ALA A 135 -5.29 -4.62 4.12
CA ALA A 135 -5.88 -5.47 3.09
C ALA A 135 -7.19 -4.86 2.56
N ASP A 136 -8.07 -4.43 3.45
CA ASP A 136 -9.36 -3.81 3.12
C ASP A 136 -9.17 -2.51 2.33
N MET A 137 -8.20 -1.67 2.73
CA MET A 137 -7.87 -0.43 2.00
C MET A 137 -7.53 -0.73 0.53
N TYR A 138 -6.70 -1.74 0.30
CA TYR A 138 -6.31 -2.11 -1.06
C TYR A 138 -7.46 -2.78 -1.84
N GLN A 139 -8.25 -3.63 -1.18
CA GLN A 139 -9.41 -4.28 -1.81
C GLN A 139 -10.47 -3.27 -2.26
N GLN A 140 -10.77 -2.25 -1.44
CA GLN A 140 -11.71 -1.18 -1.80
C GLN A 140 -11.23 -0.41 -3.04
N ARG A 141 -9.93 -0.10 -3.13
CA ARG A 141 -9.34 0.51 -4.33
C ARG A 141 -9.50 -0.37 -5.57
N TRP A 142 -9.28 -1.67 -5.45
CA TRP A 142 -9.44 -2.60 -6.57
C TRP A 142 -10.90 -2.72 -7.03
N ALA A 143 -11.86 -2.73 -6.10
CA ALA A 143 -13.29 -2.77 -6.42
C ALA A 143 -13.73 -1.57 -7.27
N VAL A 144 -13.17 -0.39 -7.04
CA VAL A 144 -13.44 0.79 -7.87
C VAL A 144 -12.90 0.63 -9.29
N GLU A 145 -11.73 0.04 -9.48
CA GLU A 145 -11.23 -0.29 -10.83
C GLU A 145 -12.19 -1.24 -11.56
N VAL A 146 -12.69 -2.27 -10.87
CA VAL A 146 -13.66 -3.22 -11.44
C VAL A 146 -14.97 -2.53 -11.80
N PHE A 147 -15.42 -1.55 -11.01
CA PHE A 147 -16.64 -0.80 -11.28
C PHE A 147 -16.55 0.07 -12.55
N PHE A 148 -15.37 0.61 -12.86
CA PHE A 148 -15.13 1.44 -14.04
C PHE A 148 -14.66 0.65 -15.28
N ARG A 149 -14.66 -0.69 -15.22
CA ARG A 149 -14.47 -1.58 -16.37
C ARG A 149 -15.81 -1.95 -16.99
#